data_AF-A0AAI8FT65-F1
#
_entry.id   AF-A0AAI8FT65-F1
#
_cell.length_a   1.000
_cell.length_b   1.000
_cell.length_c   1.000
_cell.angle_alpha   90.00
_cell.angle_beta   90.00
_cell.angle_gamma   90.00
#
_symmetry.space_group_name_H-M   'P 1'
#
loop_
_entity.id
_entity.type
_entity.pdbx_description
1 polymer ?
#
loop_
_entity_poly.entity_id
_entity_poly.type
_entity_poly.pdbx_seq_one_letter_code
_entity_poly.pdbx_strand_id
1 'polypeptide(L)'
;MLFQYQYLLGEDLLLAPVHQQGVTEWDVYLPKGDDWIHIYSNKEYKGGQTITVKAEIGYPPVFYKKGTYHSKLFNSLKDIK
;
A
#
# COMPACT_ATOMS: atom_id res chain seq x y z
N MET A 1 2.49 -3.12 17.77
CA MET A 1 3.14 -3.30 16.46
C MET A 1 2.20 -4.07 15.55
N LEU A 2 1.55 -3.39 14.61
CA LEU A 2 0.43 -3.90 13.78
C LEU A 2 0.90 -4.75 12.58
N PHE A 3 1.89 -5.64 12.76
CA PHE A 3 2.32 -6.53 11.66
C PHE A 3 1.29 -7.62 11.33
N GLN A 4 0.29 -7.83 12.18
CA GLN A 4 -0.68 -8.93 12.03
C GLN A 4 -1.72 -8.71 10.92
N TYR A 5 -1.92 -7.46 10.46
CA TYR A 5 -3.03 -7.10 9.58
C TYR A 5 -2.59 -6.53 8.23
N GLN A 6 -1.32 -6.64 7.88
CA GLN A 6 -0.81 -6.35 6.55
C GLN A 6 -0.10 -7.58 5.99
N TYR A 7 -0.19 -7.78 4.68
CA TYR A 7 0.43 -8.92 4.01
C TYR A 7 0.94 -8.54 2.63
N LEU A 8 1.91 -9.34 2.15
CA LEU A 8 2.35 -9.27 0.76
C LEU A 8 1.49 -10.21 -0.08
N LEU A 9 0.90 -9.68 -1.15
CA LEU A 9 0.22 -10.47 -2.16
C LEU A 9 1.21 -10.77 -3.29
N GLY A 10 1.78 -11.98 -3.25
CA GLY A 10 2.96 -12.30 -4.06
C GLY A 10 4.18 -11.53 -3.57
N GLU A 11 5.08 -11.19 -4.49
CA GLU A 11 6.36 -10.55 -4.14
C GLU A 11 6.31 -9.03 -4.21
N ASP A 12 5.34 -8.46 -4.94
CA ASP A 12 5.39 -7.06 -5.37
C ASP A 12 4.29 -6.16 -4.80
N LEU A 13 3.21 -6.73 -4.24
CA LEU A 13 2.08 -5.97 -3.69
C LEU A 13 2.03 -6.08 -2.18
N LEU A 14 1.84 -4.95 -1.50
CA LEU A 14 1.59 -4.87 -0.07
C LEU A 14 0.19 -4.32 0.16
N LEU A 15 -0.61 -5.08 0.91
CA LEU A 15 -1.97 -4.72 1.28
C LEU A 15 -2.07 -4.61 2.79
N ALA A 16 -2.71 -3.54 3.27
CA ALA A 16 -3.04 -3.36 4.68
C ALA A 16 -4.54 -3.02 4.83
N PRO A 17 -5.43 -4.03 4.89
CA PRO A 17 -6.86 -3.80 5.04
C PRO A 17 -7.20 -3.03 6.32
N VAL A 18 -8.04 -2.01 6.19
CA VAL A 18 -8.64 -1.30 7.34
C VAL A 18 -9.68 -2.21 7.97
N HIS A 19 -9.48 -2.54 9.25
CA HIS A 19 -10.37 -3.43 10.00
C HIS A 19 -11.10 -2.71 11.15
N GLN A 20 -10.99 -1.38 11.25
CA GLN A 20 -11.68 -0.56 12.24
C GLN A 20 -12.71 0.36 11.59
N GLN A 21 -13.90 0.43 12.17
CA GLN A 21 -14.99 1.27 11.67
C GLN A 21 -14.71 2.76 11.90
N GLY A 22 -15.08 3.59 10.93
CA GLY A 22 -15.03 5.06 11.05
C GLY A 22 -13.63 5.67 10.92
N VAL A 23 -12.63 4.87 10.57
CA VAL A 23 -11.25 5.31 10.41
C VAL A 23 -11.01 5.79 8.97
N THR A 24 -10.40 6.98 8.83
CA THR A 24 -10.06 7.59 7.54
C THR A 24 -8.56 7.58 7.23
N GLU A 25 -7.74 7.16 8.18
CA GLU A 25 -6.28 7.07 8.06
C GLU A 25 -5.75 5.78 8.69
N TRP A 26 -4.74 5.17 8.09
CA TRP A 26 -4.22 3.88 8.52
C TRP A 26 -2.70 3.87 8.55
N ASP A 27 -2.14 3.29 9.62
CA ASP A 27 -0.71 3.08 9.75
C ASP A 27 -0.28 1.79 9.05
N VAL A 28 0.69 1.91 8.15
CA VAL A 28 1.22 0.81 7.35
C VAL A 28 2.74 0.78 7.46
N TYR A 29 3.28 -0.38 7.82
CA TYR A 29 4.72 -0.59 7.77
C TYR A 29 5.16 -0.98 6.36
N LEU A 30 6.15 -0.28 5.83
CA LEU A 30 6.79 -0.60 4.57
C LEU A 30 8.08 -1.38 4.85
N PRO A 31 8.22 -2.63 4.36
CA PRO A 31 9.42 -3.43 4.55
C PRO A 31 10.67 -2.73 4.04
N LYS A 32 11.76 -2.87 4.81
CA LYS A 32 13.09 -2.38 4.42
C LYS A 32 13.62 -3.18 3.22
N GLY A 33 14.34 -2.52 2.33
CA GLY A 33 15.01 -3.12 1.17
C GLY A 33 14.44 -2.63 -0.16
N ASP A 34 13.12 -2.41 -0.19
CA ASP A 34 12.41 -1.93 -1.38
C ASP A 34 11.81 -0.54 -1.15
N ASP A 35 11.70 0.24 -2.23
CA ASP A 35 10.87 1.44 -2.26
C ASP A 35 9.45 1.07 -2.72
N TRP A 36 8.45 1.77 -2.21
CA TRP A 36 7.04 1.43 -2.40
C TRP A 36 6.27 2.60 -3.02
N ILE A 37 5.31 2.30 -3.88
CA ILE A 37 4.44 3.28 -4.52
C ILE A 37 3.00 2.99 -4.12
N HIS A 38 2.32 3.99 -3.56
CA HIS A 38 0.90 3.89 -3.23
C HIS A 38 0.05 3.99 -4.50
N ILE A 39 -0.82 3.00 -4.75
CA ILE A 39 -1.55 2.86 -6.02
C ILE A 39 -2.40 4.10 -6.35
N TYR A 40 -3.15 4.60 -5.37
CA TYR A 40 -4.14 5.64 -5.64
C TYR A 40 -3.56 7.05 -5.73
N SER A 41 -2.54 7.35 -4.93
CA SER A 41 -1.92 8.68 -4.92
C SER A 41 -0.67 8.77 -5.79
N ASN A 42 -0.14 7.64 -6.28
CA ASN A 42 1.15 7.53 -6.96
C ASN A 42 2.34 8.08 -6.16
N LYS A 43 2.17 8.29 -4.85
CA LYS A 43 3.25 8.78 -3.99
C LYS A 43 4.22 7.65 -3.70
N GLU A 44 5.50 7.94 -3.82
CA GLU A 44 6.58 7.04 -3.48
C GLU A 44 6.98 7.18 -2.02
N TYR A 45 7.37 6.06 -1.42
CA TYR A 45 7.81 5.95 -0.04
C TYR A 45 9.04 5.05 0.05
N LYS A 46 10.01 5.42 0.89
CA LYS A 46 11.15 4.54 1.20
C LYS A 46 10.68 3.37 2.07
N GLY A 47 11.26 2.20 1.88
CA GLY A 47 11.07 1.07 2.80
C GLY A 47 11.71 1.28 4.18
N GLY A 48 11.36 0.43 5.13
CA GLY A 48 11.92 0.39 6.48
C GLY A 48 11.29 1.37 7.46
N GLN A 49 10.09 1.86 7.17
CA GLN A 49 9.38 2.85 7.99
C GLN A 49 7.90 2.53 8.09
N THR A 50 7.24 3.04 9.13
CA THR A 50 5.78 3.09 9.22
C THR A 50 5.31 4.44 8.71
N ILE A 51 4.29 4.43 7.86
CA ILE A 51 3.65 5.64 7.33
C ILE A 51 2.16 5.63 7.66
N THR A 52 1.59 6.81 7.82
CA THR A 52 0.15 7.01 7.92
C THR A 52 -0.37 7.44 6.56
N VAL A 53 -1.38 6.73 6.03
CA VAL A 53 -2.00 7.05 4.74
C VAL A 53 -3.51 7.16 4.85
N LYS A 54 -4.12 7.93 3.95
CA LYS A 54 -5.57 8.00 3.83
C LYS A 54 -6.11 6.64 3.41
N ALA A 55 -7.20 6.22 4.05
CA ALA A 55 -7.80 4.91 3.90
C ALA A 55 -9.33 5.03 3.87
N GLU A 56 -9.84 5.88 2.98
CA GLU A 56 -11.28 6.08 2.78
C GLU A 56 -11.93 4.82 2.21
N ILE A 57 -13.25 4.66 2.41
CA ILE A 57 -14.00 3.52 1.88
C ILE A 57 -13.83 3.45 0.35
N GLY A 58 -13.44 2.28 -0.15
CA GLY A 58 -13.13 2.05 -1.57
C GLY A 58 -11.66 2.29 -1.96
N TYR A 59 -10.86 2.87 -1.07
CA TYR A 59 -9.44 3.15 -1.27
C TYR A 59 -8.60 2.51 -0.16
N PRO A 60 -8.54 1.17 -0.08
CA PRO A 60 -7.70 0.50 0.90
C PRO A 60 -6.23 0.88 0.73
N PRO A 61 -5.42 0.89 1.80
CA PRO A 61 -3.97 1.08 1.68
C PRO A 61 -3.33 -0.05 0.88
N VAL A 62 -2.96 0.24 -0.37
CA VAL A 62 -2.29 -0.71 -1.26
C VAL A 62 -1.07 -0.07 -1.92
N PHE A 63 0.03 -0.81 -1.88
CA PHE A 63 1.31 -0.37 -2.39
C PHE A 63 1.91 -1.44 -3.29
N TYR A 64 2.68 -1.01 -4.29
CA TYR A 64 3.51 -1.91 -5.08
C TYR A 64 4.98 -1.52 -5.02
N LYS A 65 5.88 -2.48 -5.18
CA LYS A 65 7.32 -2.23 -5.21
C LYS A 65 7.72 -1.38 -6.40
N LYS A 66 8.51 -0.34 -6.17
CA LYS A 66 9.08 0.48 -7.23
C LYS A 66 10.03 -0.36 -8.08
N GLY A 67 9.86 -0.30 -9.40
CA GLY A 67 10.70 -1.05 -10.34
C GLY A 67 10.26 -2.50 -10.57
N THR A 68 9.13 -2.95 -9.99
CA THR A 68 8.53 -4.24 -10.38
C THR A 68 8.23 -4.28 -11.87
N TYR A 69 8.42 -5.46 -12.48
CA TYR A 69 8.02 -5.76 -13.85
C TYR A 69 6.54 -5.40 -14.11
N HIS A 70 5.68 -5.54 -13.10
CA HIS A 70 4.24 -5.30 -13.17
C HIS A 70 3.83 -3.84 -12.97
N SER A 71 4.78 -2.89 -12.91
CA SER A 71 4.49 -1.48 -12.55
C SER A 71 3.38 -0.86 -13.42
N LYS A 72 3.34 -1.18 -14.72
CA LYS A 72 2.29 -0.69 -15.64
C LYS A 72 0.91 -1.22 -15.27
N LEU A 73 0.81 -2.52 -14.94
CA LEU A 73 -0.43 -3.17 -14.54
C LEU A 73 -0.96 -2.61 -13.21
N PHE A 74 -0.09 -2.44 -12.22
CA PHE A 74 -0.53 -1.91 -10.92
C PHE A 74 -0.94 -0.46 -11.00
N ASN A 75 -0.22 0.35 -11.79
CA ASN A 75 -0.61 1.73 -12.02
C ASN A 75 -1.94 1.87 -12.80
N SER A 76 -2.38 0.87 -13.58
CA SER A 76 -3.71 0.91 -14.21
C SER A 76 -4.86 0.58 -13.25
N LEU A 77 -4.60 0.02 -12.06
CA LEU A 77 -5.66 -0.31 -11.10
C LEU A 77 -6.43 0.93 -10.62
N LYS A 78 -5.78 2.10 -10.61
CA LYS A 78 -6.44 3.37 -10.25
C LYS A 78 -7.49 3.81 -11.27
N ASP A 79 -7.43 3.29 -12.50
CA ASP A 79 -8.32 3.65 -13.60
C ASP A 79 -9.53 2.70 -13.68
N ILE A 80 -9.52 1.60 -12.93
CA ILE A 80 -10.59 0.62 -12.87
C ILE A 80 -11.52 1.00 -11.71
N LYS A 81 -12.76 1.39 -12.03
CA LYS A 81 -13.85 1.62 -11.07
C LYS A 81 -14.86 0.50 -11.13
#